data_AF-A0A444IQ93-F1
#
_entry.id   AF-A0A444IQ93-F1
#
_cell.length_a   1.000
_cell.length_b   1.000
_cell.length_c   1.000
_cell.angle_alpha   90.00
_cell.angle_beta   90.00
_cell.angle_gamma   90.00
#
_symmetry.space_group_name_H-M   'P 1'
#
loop_
_entity.id
_entity.type
_entity.pdbx_description
1 polymer ?
#
loop_
_entity_poly.entity_id
_entity_poly.type
_entity_poly.pdbx_seq_one_letter_code
_entity_poly.pdbx_strand_id
1 'polypeptide(L)'
;MIALEAATPYQEKTFQVMSNWFREAVTPEKEVSLYGKAYKAVGTLHGLAKGKYENSFAWRLVESPFNFLTEFGLKESATVLQEHWMEQVVAQAEVVDKNKLIGVLFEKENGVVWKFAKGSGGPFLQNTVHGYQSRNVFSSSLALEPSLYTFLDQGASVVINRQADYRVQITNRPMKVNRDATEEPHASVITVQCADDEIVLENDNYPRTQNFTWSPDTCGDVNLTIEFPGATLHKNYKGNMAFADFLAAFVDGALRLTPADFPEEEGHLQNANIKEIILTYAIKGQERVLRLLELKPNVPKVIALPEQQHGESVFN
;
A
#
# COMPACT_ATOMS: atom_id res chain seq x y z
N MET A 1 27.55 37.91 -15.11
CA MET A 1 27.62 36.85 -14.09
C MET A 1 26.68 35.75 -14.57
N ILE A 2 27.21 34.77 -15.29
CA ILE A 2 26.41 33.64 -15.78
C ILE A 2 26.19 32.74 -14.57
N ALA A 3 24.92 32.55 -14.17
CA ALA A 3 24.58 31.60 -13.13
C ALA A 3 25.02 30.21 -13.61
N LEU A 4 25.95 29.58 -12.89
CA LEU A 4 26.18 28.15 -13.03
C LEU A 4 24.90 27.47 -12.55
N GLU A 5 24.13 26.91 -13.49
CA GLU A 5 23.08 25.94 -13.16
C GLU A 5 23.72 24.86 -12.27
N ALA A 6 23.04 24.51 -11.18
CA ALA A 6 23.46 23.41 -10.34
C ALA A 6 23.65 22.18 -11.24
N ALA A 7 24.87 21.65 -11.30
CA ALA A 7 25.16 20.50 -12.14
C ALA A 7 24.33 19.32 -11.64
N THR A 8 23.27 18.97 -12.37
CA THR A 8 22.55 17.72 -12.14
C THR A 8 23.58 16.59 -12.10
N PRO A 9 23.63 15.77 -11.04
CA PRO A 9 24.55 14.65 -10.96
C PRO A 9 24.49 13.81 -12.23
N TYR A 10 25.63 13.30 -12.71
CA TYR A 10 25.67 12.55 -13.97
C TYR A 10 24.70 11.35 -13.95
N GLN A 11 24.48 10.75 -12.78
CA GLN A 11 23.59 9.62 -12.56
C GLN A 11 22.14 9.98 -12.90
N GLU A 12 21.67 11.12 -12.43
CA GLU A 12 20.32 11.62 -12.72
C GLU A 12 20.17 11.95 -14.21
N LYS A 13 21.20 12.57 -14.83
CA LYS A 13 21.19 12.77 -16.29
C LYS A 13 21.10 11.45 -17.06
N THR A 14 21.87 10.44 -16.65
CA THR A 14 21.83 9.10 -17.23
C THR A 14 20.45 8.46 -17.06
N PHE A 15 19.86 8.56 -15.86
CA PHE A 15 18.51 8.08 -15.58
C PHE A 15 17.46 8.71 -16.49
N GLN A 16 17.54 10.03 -16.73
CA GLN A 16 16.63 10.72 -17.65
C GLN A 16 16.79 10.24 -19.10
N VAL A 17 18.03 10.07 -19.58
CA VAL A 17 18.30 9.54 -20.92
C VAL A 17 17.70 8.15 -21.10
N MET A 18 17.94 7.24 -20.15
CA MET A 18 17.42 5.88 -20.21
C MET A 18 15.89 5.85 -20.08
N SER A 19 15.33 6.66 -19.18
CA SER A 19 13.88 6.80 -19.01
C SER A 19 13.19 7.23 -20.30
N ASN A 20 13.75 8.23 -21.00
CA ASN A 20 13.20 8.69 -22.27
C ASN A 20 13.29 7.61 -23.35
N TRP A 21 14.42 6.91 -23.44
CA TRP A 21 14.58 5.82 -24.39
C TRP A 21 13.58 4.67 -24.17
N PHE A 22 13.29 4.32 -22.91
CA PHE A 22 12.25 3.34 -22.55
C PHE A 22 10.82 3.83 -22.83
N ARG A 23 10.55 5.14 -22.69
CA ARG A 23 9.25 5.74 -23.02
C ARG A 23 9.00 5.73 -24.53
N GLU A 24 9.99 6.10 -25.33
CA GLU A 24 9.94 6.10 -26.80
C GLU A 24 9.57 4.75 -27.41
N ALA A 25 10.04 3.66 -26.80
CA ALA A 25 9.73 2.31 -27.24
C ALA A 25 8.24 1.97 -27.12
N VAL A 26 7.52 2.60 -26.18
CA VAL A 26 6.10 2.34 -25.91
C VAL A 26 5.20 3.37 -26.57
N THR A 27 5.60 4.64 -26.56
CA THR A 27 4.89 5.73 -27.22
C THR A 27 5.86 6.43 -28.15
N PRO A 28 5.70 6.30 -29.48
CA PRO A 28 6.56 6.98 -30.43
C PRO A 28 6.53 8.49 -30.20
N GLU A 29 7.63 9.05 -29.70
CA GLU A 29 7.77 10.48 -29.47
C GLU A 29 7.99 11.24 -30.78
N LYS A 30 7.59 12.52 -30.82
CA LYS A 30 7.85 13.40 -31.99
C LYS A 30 9.35 13.61 -32.20
N GLU A 31 10.13 13.61 -31.13
CA GLU A 31 11.59 13.67 -31.17
C GLU A 31 12.17 12.38 -30.60
N VAL A 32 12.94 11.67 -31.42
CA VAL A 32 13.65 10.45 -30.99
C VAL A 32 14.95 10.85 -30.29
N SER A 33 15.20 10.27 -29.12
CA SER A 33 16.44 10.42 -28.35
C SER A 33 17.67 10.08 -29.21
N LEU A 34 18.84 10.60 -28.80
CA LEU A 34 20.11 10.20 -29.42
C LEU A 34 20.32 8.69 -29.35
N TYR A 35 19.87 8.07 -28.25
CA TYR A 35 19.90 6.63 -28.04
C TYR A 35 19.02 5.89 -29.05
N GLY A 36 17.77 6.31 -29.23
CA GLY A 36 16.87 5.74 -30.23
C GLY A 36 17.36 5.95 -31.67
N LYS A 37 17.97 7.11 -31.98
CA LYS A 37 18.58 7.38 -33.29
C LYS A 37 19.76 6.46 -33.57
N ALA A 38 20.66 6.28 -32.60
CA ALA A 38 21.80 5.36 -32.70
C ALA A 38 21.30 3.92 -32.90
N TYR A 39 20.34 3.49 -32.08
CA TYR A 39 19.74 2.16 -32.19
C TYR A 39 19.16 1.90 -33.60
N LYS A 40 18.36 2.84 -34.11
CA LYS A 40 17.76 2.76 -35.45
C LYS A 40 18.82 2.73 -36.56
N ALA A 41 19.90 3.49 -36.42
CA ALA A 41 20.99 3.52 -37.40
C ALA A 41 21.72 2.18 -37.46
N VAL A 42 22.03 1.56 -36.32
CA VAL A 42 22.66 0.22 -36.27
C VAL A 42 21.73 -0.84 -36.85
N GLY A 43 20.43 -0.82 -36.51
CA GLY A 43 19.45 -1.74 -37.11
C GLY A 43 19.32 -1.57 -38.63
N THR A 44 19.42 -0.34 -39.14
CA THR A 44 19.44 -0.07 -40.58
C THR A 44 20.68 -0.65 -41.25
N LEU A 45 21.85 -0.51 -40.61
CA LEU A 45 23.11 -1.06 -41.11
C LEU A 45 23.06 -2.59 -41.18
N HIS A 46 22.48 -3.24 -40.16
CA HIS A 46 22.23 -4.69 -40.15
C HIS A 46 21.38 -5.13 -41.34
N GLY A 47 20.29 -4.41 -41.60
CA GLY A 47 19.43 -4.66 -42.77
C GLY A 47 20.19 -4.60 -44.10
N LEU A 48 21.13 -3.66 -44.24
CA LEU A 48 21.96 -3.52 -45.45
C LEU A 48 23.05 -4.60 -45.58
N ALA A 49 23.50 -5.16 -44.46
CA ALA A 49 24.59 -6.14 -44.42
C ALA A 49 24.15 -7.61 -44.53
N LYS A 50 22.84 -7.85 -44.40
CA LYS A 50 22.23 -9.19 -44.41
C LYS A 50 22.72 -10.04 -45.59
N GLY A 51 23.05 -11.30 -45.33
CA GLY A 51 23.51 -12.26 -46.34
C GLY A 51 24.98 -12.13 -46.81
N LYS A 52 25.66 -11.00 -46.56
CA LYS A 52 27.08 -10.82 -46.95
C LYS A 52 28.02 -10.61 -45.77
N TYR A 53 27.59 -9.88 -44.75
CA TYR A 53 28.43 -9.52 -43.58
C TYR A 53 27.73 -9.79 -42.24
N GLU A 54 26.68 -10.60 -42.24
CA GLU A 54 25.83 -10.89 -41.08
C GLU A 54 26.62 -11.44 -39.87
N ASN A 55 27.66 -12.25 -40.10
CA ASN A 55 28.49 -12.85 -39.05
C ASN A 55 29.89 -12.19 -38.91
N SER A 56 30.06 -10.94 -39.32
CA SER A 56 31.37 -10.27 -39.30
C SER A 56 31.79 -9.84 -37.89
N PHE A 57 33.09 -9.96 -37.56
CA PHE A 57 33.68 -9.36 -36.35
C PHE A 57 33.48 -7.84 -36.29
N ALA A 58 33.29 -7.18 -37.44
CA ALA A 58 33.01 -5.75 -37.50
C ALA A 58 31.79 -5.33 -36.65
N TRP A 59 30.80 -6.21 -36.49
CA TRP A 59 29.63 -5.94 -35.66
C TRP A 59 29.96 -5.76 -34.20
N ARG A 60 30.91 -6.54 -33.66
CA ARG A 60 31.41 -6.30 -32.31
C ARG A 60 32.00 -4.91 -32.15
N LEU A 61 32.72 -4.38 -33.14
CA LEU A 61 33.27 -3.02 -33.06
C LEU A 61 32.20 -1.93 -33.12
N VAL A 62 31.13 -2.15 -33.89
CA VAL A 62 30.03 -1.20 -34.05
C VAL A 62 29.09 -1.21 -32.83
N GLU A 63 28.78 -2.38 -32.30
CA GLU A 63 27.77 -2.56 -31.25
C GLU A 63 28.32 -2.47 -29.83
N SER A 64 29.56 -2.92 -29.59
CA SER A 64 30.09 -2.97 -28.21
C SER A 64 30.04 -1.63 -27.47
N PRO A 65 30.35 -0.46 -28.10
CA PRO A 65 30.20 0.82 -27.43
C PRO A 65 28.75 1.12 -27.02
N PHE A 66 27.78 0.74 -27.85
CA PHE A 66 26.36 0.92 -27.55
C PHE A 66 25.90 -0.03 -26.44
N ASN A 67 26.34 -1.29 -26.48
CA ASN A 67 26.05 -2.27 -25.43
C ASN A 67 26.64 -1.82 -24.08
N PHE A 68 27.88 -1.33 -24.07
CA PHE A 68 28.52 -0.77 -22.88
C PHE A 68 27.75 0.43 -22.32
N LEU A 69 27.39 1.39 -23.16
CA LEU A 69 26.62 2.55 -22.72
C LEU A 69 25.25 2.15 -22.17
N THR A 70 24.65 1.07 -22.70
CA THR A 70 23.34 0.58 -22.28
C THR A 70 23.44 -0.07 -20.92
N GLU A 71 24.43 -0.94 -20.72
CA GLU A 71 24.70 -1.58 -19.43
C GLU A 71 25.04 -0.54 -18.36
N PHE A 72 25.93 0.42 -18.68
CA PHE A 72 26.23 1.55 -17.80
C PHE A 72 24.98 2.37 -17.47
N GLY A 73 24.18 2.67 -18.50
CA GLY A 73 22.93 3.41 -18.36
C GLY A 73 21.95 2.71 -17.42
N LEU A 74 21.74 1.40 -17.61
CA LEU A 74 20.86 0.59 -16.76
C LEU A 74 21.38 0.51 -15.32
N LYS A 75 22.69 0.36 -15.11
CA LYS A 75 23.32 0.34 -13.79
C LYS A 75 23.12 1.64 -13.00
N GLU A 76 23.43 2.78 -13.60
CA GLU A 76 23.23 4.07 -12.95
C GLU A 76 21.73 4.34 -12.74
N SER A 77 20.90 3.97 -13.72
CA SER A 77 19.44 4.13 -13.61
C SER A 77 18.82 3.27 -12.49
N ALA A 78 19.34 2.06 -12.27
CA ALA A 78 18.92 1.20 -11.16
C ALA A 78 19.26 1.83 -9.80
N THR A 79 20.43 2.47 -9.69
CA THR A 79 20.86 3.17 -8.47
C THR A 79 19.94 4.36 -8.18
N VAL A 80 19.70 5.21 -9.17
CA VAL A 80 18.79 6.37 -9.04
C VAL A 80 17.36 5.94 -8.76
N LEU A 81 16.87 4.87 -9.41
CA LEU A 81 15.52 4.36 -9.17
C LEU A 81 15.35 3.84 -7.74
N GLN A 82 16.38 3.20 -7.18
CA GLN A 82 16.41 2.78 -5.78
C GLN A 82 16.35 3.98 -4.83
N GLU A 83 17.11 5.05 -5.11
CA GLU A 83 17.08 6.29 -4.32
C GLU A 83 15.69 6.93 -4.37
N HIS A 84 15.10 7.07 -5.55
CA HIS A 84 13.74 7.58 -5.71
C HIS A 84 12.71 6.75 -4.94
N TRP A 85 12.84 5.42 -4.90
CA TRP A 85 11.95 4.58 -4.11
C TRP A 85 12.10 4.80 -2.60
N MET A 86 13.35 4.91 -2.13
CA MET A 86 13.63 5.18 -0.72
C MET A 86 13.03 6.52 -0.30
N GLU A 87 13.21 7.56 -1.10
CA GLU A 87 12.75 8.92 -0.80
C GLU A 87 11.23 9.06 -0.93
N GLN A 88 10.64 8.53 -2.00
CA GLN A 88 9.23 8.77 -2.32
C GLN A 88 8.28 7.81 -1.59
N VAL A 89 8.72 6.58 -1.29
CA VAL A 89 7.84 5.53 -0.76
C VAL A 89 8.29 5.06 0.62
N VAL A 90 9.54 4.63 0.79
CA VAL A 90 9.99 4.06 2.08
C VAL A 90 9.98 5.12 3.18
N ALA A 91 10.50 6.31 2.92
CA ALA A 91 10.52 7.40 3.90
C ALA A 91 9.10 7.77 4.38
N GLN A 92 8.12 7.79 3.47
CA GLN A 92 6.72 8.06 3.80
C GLN A 92 6.10 6.91 4.60
N ALA A 93 6.43 5.66 4.28
CA ALA A 93 5.94 4.49 5.00
C ALA A 93 6.46 4.42 6.45
N GLU A 94 7.70 4.85 6.70
CA GLU A 94 8.32 4.78 8.04
C GLU A 94 7.77 5.83 9.01
N VAL A 95 7.25 6.98 8.53
CA VAL A 95 6.74 8.06 9.38
C VAL A 95 5.23 8.00 9.63
N VAL A 96 4.49 7.16 8.90
CA VAL A 96 3.02 7.10 8.95
C VAL A 96 2.54 6.13 10.02
N ASP A 97 1.47 6.52 10.73
CA ASP A 97 0.76 5.62 11.65
C ASP A 97 0.34 4.33 10.94
N LYS A 98 0.53 3.17 11.61
CA LYS A 98 0.21 1.86 11.05
C LYS A 98 -1.20 1.77 10.47
N ASN A 99 -2.16 2.44 11.09
CA ASN A 99 -3.58 2.43 10.69
C ASN A 99 -3.85 3.23 9.40
N LYS A 100 -2.96 4.17 9.04
CA LYS A 100 -3.07 5.00 7.83
C LYS A 100 -2.18 4.51 6.68
N LEU A 101 -1.26 3.59 6.97
CA LEU A 101 -0.23 3.14 6.04
C LEU A 101 -0.79 2.65 4.71
N ILE A 102 -1.83 1.81 4.73
CA ILE A 102 -2.46 1.28 3.51
C ILE A 102 -3.00 2.41 2.63
N GLY A 103 -3.67 3.39 3.23
CA GLY A 103 -4.20 4.56 2.53
C GLY A 103 -3.08 5.38 1.90
N VAL A 104 -2.03 5.71 2.66
CA VAL A 104 -0.89 6.49 2.13
C VAL A 104 -0.19 5.77 0.99
N LEU A 105 0.02 4.46 1.10
CA LEU A 105 0.70 3.67 0.08
C LEU A 105 -0.14 3.51 -1.19
N PHE A 106 -1.40 3.10 -1.05
CA PHE A 106 -2.18 2.53 -2.15
C PHE A 106 -3.47 3.26 -2.48
N GLU A 107 -3.80 4.42 -1.88
CA GLU A 107 -4.96 5.20 -2.32
C GLU A 107 -4.90 5.45 -3.84
N LYS A 108 -6.03 5.23 -4.52
CA LYS A 108 -6.14 5.07 -5.97
C LYS A 108 -5.52 6.23 -6.77
N GLU A 109 -5.68 7.46 -6.31
CA GLU A 109 -5.23 8.66 -7.03
C GLU A 109 -3.89 9.20 -6.51
N ASN A 110 -3.75 9.26 -5.19
CA ASN A 110 -2.66 9.96 -4.49
C ASN A 110 -1.69 9.05 -3.75
N GLY A 111 -1.92 7.74 -3.76
CA GLY A 111 -1.05 6.75 -3.12
C GLY A 111 0.40 6.86 -3.61
N VAL A 112 1.34 6.91 -2.67
CA VAL A 112 2.75 7.19 -2.98
C VAL A 112 3.36 6.11 -3.88
N VAL A 113 2.91 4.86 -3.76
CA VAL A 113 3.34 3.74 -4.61
C VAL A 113 2.91 3.97 -6.05
N TRP A 114 1.69 4.45 -6.28
CA TRP A 114 1.19 4.71 -7.62
C TRP A 114 1.79 5.96 -8.24
N LYS A 115 2.11 6.97 -7.44
CA LYS A 115 2.88 8.14 -7.88
C LYS A 115 4.27 7.73 -8.37
N PHE A 116 4.97 6.88 -7.60
CA PHE A 116 6.25 6.31 -8.03
C PHE A 116 6.11 5.48 -9.32
N ALA A 117 5.16 4.54 -9.36
CA ALA A 117 4.97 3.63 -10.49
C ALA A 117 4.56 4.35 -11.79
N LYS A 118 3.86 5.48 -11.70
CA LYS A 118 3.53 6.33 -12.87
C LYS A 118 4.64 7.35 -13.19
N GLY A 119 5.40 7.76 -12.18
CA GLY A 119 6.53 8.69 -12.24
C GLY A 119 7.85 7.99 -12.57
N SER A 120 8.77 7.97 -11.60
CA SER A 120 10.14 7.45 -11.77
C SER A 120 10.19 5.97 -12.18
N GLY A 121 9.28 5.12 -11.71
CA GLY A 121 9.23 3.71 -12.08
C GLY A 121 8.55 3.43 -13.43
N GLY A 122 7.76 4.38 -13.94
CA GLY A 122 6.90 4.17 -15.11
C GLY A 122 7.59 3.75 -16.41
N PRO A 123 8.78 4.26 -16.75
CA PRO A 123 9.52 3.79 -17.93
C PRO A 123 9.91 2.32 -17.85
N PHE A 124 10.23 1.83 -16.65
CA PHE A 124 10.85 0.52 -16.43
C PHE A 124 9.86 -0.56 -15.97
N LEU A 125 8.65 -0.18 -15.57
CA LEU A 125 7.61 -1.10 -15.11
C LEU A 125 6.51 -1.27 -16.17
N GLN A 126 5.91 -2.45 -16.19
CA GLN A 126 4.70 -2.71 -16.96
C GLN A 126 3.74 -3.59 -16.15
N ASN A 127 2.44 -3.37 -16.33
CA ASN A 127 1.40 -4.20 -15.77
C ASN A 127 0.82 -5.08 -16.88
N THR A 128 0.84 -6.39 -16.68
CA THR A 128 0.35 -7.38 -17.66
C THR A 128 -0.78 -8.21 -17.07
N VAL A 129 -1.33 -9.14 -17.85
CA VAL A 129 -2.30 -10.12 -17.34
C VAL A 129 -1.72 -11.03 -16.24
N HIS A 130 -0.39 -11.10 -16.13
CA HIS A 130 0.33 -11.87 -15.10
C HIS A 130 0.81 -11.02 -13.92
N GLY A 131 0.42 -9.74 -13.87
CA GLY A 131 0.84 -8.79 -12.83
C GLY A 131 1.95 -7.85 -13.29
N TYR A 132 2.51 -7.13 -12.32
CA TYR A 132 3.62 -6.21 -12.52
C TYR A 132 4.93 -6.96 -12.82
N GLN A 133 5.71 -6.43 -13.76
CA GLN A 133 7.04 -6.94 -14.10
C GLN A 133 7.91 -5.83 -14.68
N SER A 134 9.21 -6.10 -14.86
CA SER A 134 10.07 -5.21 -15.62
C SER A 134 9.62 -5.11 -17.07
N ARG A 135 9.79 -3.91 -17.64
CA ARG A 135 9.57 -3.64 -19.05
C ARG A 135 10.82 -4.02 -19.83
N ASN A 136 10.62 -4.84 -20.87
CA ASN A 136 11.64 -5.13 -21.86
C ASN A 136 11.41 -4.25 -23.08
N VAL A 137 12.43 -3.48 -23.46
CA VAL A 137 12.45 -2.65 -24.68
C VAL A 137 13.78 -2.88 -25.38
N PHE A 138 13.76 -3.12 -26.69
CA PHE A 138 14.99 -3.33 -27.46
C PHE A 138 15.92 -4.40 -26.83
N SER A 139 15.36 -5.53 -26.37
CA SER A 139 16.09 -6.59 -25.66
C SER A 139 16.81 -6.12 -24.37
N SER A 140 16.46 -4.94 -23.85
CA SER A 140 17.02 -4.34 -22.65
C SER A 140 15.93 -4.21 -21.59
N SER A 141 16.28 -4.52 -20.35
CA SER A 141 15.38 -4.43 -19.21
C SER A 141 16.18 -4.08 -17.97
N LEU A 142 15.62 -3.25 -17.09
CA LEU A 142 16.22 -2.98 -15.80
C LEU A 142 15.95 -4.17 -14.86
N ALA A 143 16.98 -4.78 -14.29
CA ALA A 143 16.83 -5.86 -13.32
C ALA A 143 16.31 -5.30 -11.99
N LEU A 144 15.08 -5.67 -11.64
CA LEU A 144 14.40 -5.26 -10.42
C LEU A 144 14.16 -6.47 -9.52
N GLU A 145 14.00 -6.22 -8.23
CA GLU A 145 13.74 -7.25 -7.23
C GLU A 145 12.31 -7.83 -7.37
N PRO A 146 12.13 -9.16 -7.30
CA PRO A 146 10.79 -9.79 -7.34
C PRO A 146 9.85 -9.32 -6.22
N SER A 147 10.41 -8.87 -5.10
CA SER A 147 9.63 -8.32 -3.98
C SER A 147 8.87 -7.05 -4.36
N LEU A 148 9.42 -6.23 -5.27
CA LEU A 148 8.71 -5.06 -5.81
C LEU A 148 7.44 -5.48 -6.56
N TYR A 149 7.53 -6.47 -7.43
CA TYR A 149 6.39 -6.94 -8.22
C TYR A 149 5.28 -7.47 -7.33
N THR A 150 5.65 -8.35 -6.40
CA THR A 150 4.72 -8.91 -5.41
C THR A 150 4.02 -7.81 -4.62
N PHE A 151 4.77 -6.78 -4.21
CA PHE A 151 4.24 -5.64 -3.47
C PHE A 151 3.27 -4.79 -4.31
N LEU A 152 3.58 -4.53 -5.58
CA LEU A 152 2.70 -3.79 -6.49
C LEU A 152 1.41 -4.57 -6.80
N ASP A 153 1.50 -5.88 -7.00
CA ASP A 153 0.35 -6.76 -7.26
C ASP A 153 -0.57 -6.85 -6.03
N GLN A 154 0.02 -6.97 -4.83
CA GLN A 154 -0.73 -6.88 -3.58
C GLN A 154 -1.44 -5.54 -3.47
N GLY A 155 -0.73 -4.43 -3.71
CA GLY A 155 -1.31 -3.08 -3.72
C GLY A 155 -2.48 -2.94 -4.70
N ALA A 156 -2.34 -3.46 -5.93
CA ALA A 156 -3.40 -3.42 -6.93
C ALA A 156 -4.63 -4.22 -6.48
N SER A 157 -4.41 -5.39 -5.89
CA SER A 157 -5.49 -6.20 -5.30
C SER A 157 -6.19 -5.47 -4.16
N VAL A 158 -5.44 -4.77 -3.29
CA VAL A 158 -6.03 -3.92 -2.24
C VAL A 158 -6.91 -2.84 -2.85
N VAL A 159 -6.45 -2.11 -3.86
CA VAL A 159 -7.25 -1.07 -4.53
C VAL A 159 -8.53 -1.62 -5.15
N ILE A 160 -8.44 -2.78 -5.80
CA ILE A 160 -9.59 -3.41 -6.48
C ILE A 160 -10.62 -3.91 -5.46
N ASN A 161 -10.15 -4.48 -4.35
CA ASN A 161 -11.02 -5.12 -3.35
C ASN A 161 -11.47 -4.18 -2.22
N ARG A 162 -10.83 -3.01 -2.08
CA ARG A 162 -11.23 -1.97 -1.13
C ARG A 162 -12.50 -1.30 -1.62
N GLN A 163 -13.52 -1.31 -0.78
CA GLN A 163 -14.81 -0.67 -1.05
C GLN A 163 -14.80 0.72 -0.41
N ALA A 164 -15.52 1.67 -1.01
CA ALA A 164 -15.69 2.99 -0.40
C ALA A 164 -16.41 2.86 0.95
N ASP A 165 -17.43 1.99 0.99
CA ASP A 165 -18.23 1.71 2.17
C ASP A 165 -18.35 0.21 2.42
N TYR A 166 -18.35 -0.17 3.70
CA TYR A 166 -18.56 -1.51 4.18
C TYR A 166 -19.82 -1.54 5.03
N ARG A 167 -20.77 -2.39 4.64
CA ARG A 167 -22.00 -2.61 5.41
C ARG A 167 -21.80 -3.76 6.39
N VAL A 168 -21.91 -3.46 7.68
CA VAL A 168 -21.85 -4.43 8.77
C VAL A 168 -23.13 -4.34 9.58
N GLN A 169 -23.83 -5.46 9.72
CA GLN A 169 -25.01 -5.54 10.57
C GLN A 169 -24.60 -6.07 11.94
N ILE A 170 -24.91 -5.32 13.00
CA ILE A 170 -24.66 -5.72 14.38
C ILE A 170 -26.00 -5.85 15.10
N THR A 171 -26.26 -7.02 15.65
CA THR A 171 -27.38 -7.26 16.56
C THR A 171 -26.85 -7.46 17.97
N ASN A 172 -27.28 -6.62 18.89
CA ASN A 172 -26.87 -6.70 20.28
C ASN A 172 -27.49 -7.93 21.00
N ARG A 173 -26.89 -8.32 22.14
CA ARG A 173 -27.44 -9.32 23.07
C ARG A 173 -27.32 -8.76 24.50
N PRO A 174 -28.09 -9.31 25.46
CA PRO A 174 -27.93 -8.96 26.87
C PRO A 174 -26.47 -9.13 27.31
N MET A 175 -25.96 -8.11 27.99
CA MET A 175 -24.63 -8.14 28.58
C MET A 175 -24.62 -9.08 29.80
N LYS A 176 -23.45 -9.59 30.16
CA LYS A 176 -23.29 -10.45 31.34
C LYS A 176 -22.14 -9.98 32.20
N VAL A 177 -22.27 -10.23 33.49
CA VAL A 177 -21.19 -10.12 34.47
C VAL A 177 -20.96 -11.47 35.15
N ASN A 178 -19.87 -11.59 35.92
CA ASN A 178 -19.63 -12.76 36.76
C ASN A 178 -20.72 -12.92 37.84
N ARG A 179 -20.94 -14.18 38.28
CA ARG A 179 -22.07 -14.57 39.13
C ARG A 179 -22.14 -13.88 40.51
N ASP A 180 -20.99 -13.52 41.06
CA ASP A 180 -20.84 -12.90 42.38
C ASP A 180 -20.84 -11.36 42.34
N ALA A 181 -21.04 -10.76 41.16
CA ALA A 181 -21.23 -9.32 41.02
C ALA A 181 -22.51 -8.87 41.75
N THR A 182 -22.45 -7.69 42.38
CA THR A 182 -23.60 -7.10 43.09
C THR A 182 -24.40 -6.12 42.24
N GLU A 183 -23.89 -5.78 41.04
CA GLU A 183 -24.51 -4.87 40.08
C GLU A 183 -24.41 -5.46 38.66
N GLU A 184 -25.38 -5.16 37.82
CA GLU A 184 -25.39 -5.52 36.40
C GLU A 184 -25.49 -4.26 35.53
N PRO A 185 -24.88 -4.24 34.33
CA PRO A 185 -25.02 -3.13 33.41
C PRO A 185 -26.43 -3.09 32.85
N HIS A 186 -27.02 -1.90 32.76
CA HIS A 186 -28.38 -1.72 32.27
C HIS A 186 -28.42 -1.21 30.82
N ALA A 187 -27.37 -0.53 30.36
CA ALA A 187 -27.26 -0.07 28.99
C ALA A 187 -25.81 -0.15 28.47
N SER A 188 -25.67 -0.26 27.14
CA SER A 188 -24.43 0.07 26.45
C SER A 188 -24.72 0.82 25.16
N VAL A 189 -23.82 1.73 24.79
CA VAL A 189 -23.93 2.54 23.58
C VAL A 189 -22.64 2.40 22.81
N ILE A 190 -22.74 1.99 21.54
CA ILE A 190 -21.65 2.07 20.59
C ILE A 190 -21.90 3.24 19.67
N THR A 191 -20.88 4.05 19.51
CA THR A 191 -20.89 5.21 18.64
C THR A 191 -19.72 5.12 17.66
N VAL A 192 -19.99 5.27 16.38
CA VAL A 192 -18.98 5.39 15.32
C VAL A 192 -19.10 6.78 14.70
N GLN A 193 -18.05 7.59 14.84
CA GLN A 193 -18.02 8.93 14.27
C GLN A 193 -17.66 8.86 12.78
N CYS A 194 -18.52 9.37 11.91
CA CYS A 194 -18.22 9.55 10.48
C CYS A 194 -18.42 11.00 10.05
N ALA A 195 -17.85 11.38 8.90
CA ALA A 195 -17.78 12.77 8.47
C ALA A 195 -19.16 13.45 8.33
N ASP A 196 -20.15 12.71 7.81
CA ASP A 196 -21.49 13.24 7.54
C ASP A 196 -22.53 12.84 8.60
N ASP A 197 -22.23 11.84 9.45
CA ASP A 197 -23.19 11.30 10.42
C ASP A 197 -22.50 10.51 11.54
N GLU A 198 -23.20 10.33 12.64
CA GLU A 198 -22.81 9.50 13.77
C GLU A 198 -23.68 8.24 13.78
N ILE A 199 -23.05 7.06 13.71
CA ILE A 199 -23.80 5.79 13.72
C ILE A 199 -23.82 5.25 15.15
N VAL A 200 -25.02 5.16 15.73
CA VAL A 200 -25.23 4.74 17.12
C VAL A 200 -25.98 3.42 17.21
N LEU A 201 -25.55 2.52 18.11
CA LEU A 201 -26.28 1.33 18.54
C LEU A 201 -26.42 1.32 20.07
N GLU A 202 -27.65 1.46 20.54
CA GLU A 202 -28.02 1.35 21.95
C GLU A 202 -28.43 -0.08 22.31
N ASN A 203 -28.08 -0.53 23.51
CA ASN A 203 -28.38 -1.85 24.04
C ASN A 203 -28.85 -1.78 25.50
N ASP A 204 -30.16 -1.70 25.69
CA ASP A 204 -30.81 -1.77 27.01
C ASP A 204 -31.06 -3.22 27.45
N ASN A 205 -30.15 -4.14 27.11
CA ASN A 205 -30.30 -5.60 27.26
C ASN A 205 -31.47 -6.22 26.48
N TYR A 206 -31.88 -5.59 25.37
CA TYR A 206 -32.87 -6.14 24.43
C TYR A 206 -32.31 -6.21 23.00
N PRO A 207 -32.61 -7.29 22.24
CA PRO A 207 -32.17 -7.41 20.85
C PRO A 207 -32.64 -6.24 19.98
N ARG A 208 -31.68 -5.48 19.48
CA ARG A 208 -31.76 -4.38 18.54
C ARG A 208 -30.69 -4.61 17.49
N THR A 209 -31.04 -4.35 16.23
CA THR A 209 -30.13 -4.49 15.10
C THR A 209 -29.86 -3.13 14.50
N GLN A 210 -28.59 -2.83 14.25
CA GLN A 210 -28.16 -1.62 13.55
C GLN A 210 -27.27 -2.00 12.37
N ASN A 211 -27.46 -1.29 11.25
CA ASN A 211 -26.58 -1.41 10.08
C ASN A 211 -25.57 -0.27 10.12
N PHE A 212 -24.29 -0.62 10.21
CA PHE A 212 -23.17 0.30 10.10
C PHE A 212 -22.74 0.37 8.64
N THR A 213 -22.80 1.55 8.04
CA THR A 213 -22.18 1.84 6.73
C THR A 213 -20.89 2.58 7.02
N TRP A 214 -19.80 1.84 7.18
CA TRP A 214 -18.50 2.39 7.61
C TRP A 214 -17.55 2.56 6.43
N SER A 215 -16.80 3.66 6.43
CA SER A 215 -15.73 3.92 5.47
C SER A 215 -14.40 4.20 6.20
N PRO A 216 -13.29 3.57 5.80
CA PRO A 216 -11.97 3.90 6.34
C PRO A 216 -11.47 5.30 5.94
N ASP A 217 -12.15 5.99 5.04
CA ASP A 217 -11.73 7.32 4.56
C ASP A 217 -12.55 8.45 5.22
N THR A 218 -13.80 8.18 5.61
CA THR A 218 -14.69 9.20 6.21
C THR A 218 -15.09 8.91 7.65
N CYS A 219 -14.84 7.71 8.18
CA CYS A 219 -15.08 7.39 9.58
C CYS A 219 -13.81 7.42 10.42
N GLY A 220 -13.98 7.67 11.72
CA GLY A 220 -12.93 7.79 12.71
C GLY A 220 -13.17 6.89 13.91
N ASP A 221 -13.02 7.49 15.09
CA ASP A 221 -13.03 6.81 16.39
C ASP A 221 -14.35 6.06 16.66
N VAL A 222 -14.24 5.00 17.46
CA VAL A 222 -15.37 4.24 18.00
C VAL A 222 -15.36 4.33 19.51
N ASN A 223 -16.46 4.78 20.10
CA ASN A 223 -16.64 4.86 21.54
C ASN A 223 -17.64 3.80 21.98
N LEU A 224 -17.25 2.99 22.96
CA LEU A 224 -18.12 2.06 23.66
C LEU A 224 -18.34 2.59 25.09
N THR A 225 -19.60 2.89 25.41
CA THR A 225 -20.03 3.23 26.75
C THR A 225 -20.82 2.08 27.36
N ILE A 226 -20.59 1.76 28.63
CA ILE A 226 -21.36 0.75 29.38
C ILE A 226 -21.83 1.39 30.68
N GLU A 227 -23.13 1.34 30.93
CA GLU A 227 -23.78 2.04 32.04
C GLU A 227 -24.18 1.06 33.14
N PHE A 228 -23.70 1.34 34.35
CA PHE A 228 -24.08 0.71 35.60
C PHE A 228 -24.87 1.71 36.46
N PRO A 229 -25.62 1.26 37.47
CA PRO A 229 -26.35 2.17 38.37
C PRO A 229 -25.44 3.22 39.05
N GLY A 230 -24.19 2.88 39.35
CA GLY A 230 -23.25 3.74 40.06
C GLY A 230 -22.06 4.26 39.25
N ALA A 231 -21.88 3.83 38.00
CA ALA A 231 -20.70 4.16 37.19
C ALA A 231 -20.98 4.09 35.69
N THR A 232 -20.18 4.80 34.90
CA THR A 232 -20.20 4.76 33.43
C THR A 232 -18.81 4.44 32.93
N LEU A 233 -18.68 3.31 32.22
CA LEU A 233 -17.41 2.83 31.70
C LEU A 233 -17.23 3.30 30.27
N HIS A 234 -16.04 3.77 29.91
CA HIS A 234 -15.71 4.22 28.55
C HIS A 234 -14.53 3.42 27.97
N LYS A 235 -14.71 2.87 26.76
CA LYS A 235 -13.64 2.22 25.98
C LYS A 235 -13.59 2.80 24.58
N ASN A 236 -12.46 3.43 24.23
CA ASN A 236 -12.31 4.19 23.00
C ASN A 236 -11.31 3.50 22.05
N TYR A 237 -11.72 3.29 20.81
CA TYR A 237 -10.88 2.83 19.71
C TYR A 237 -10.60 4.02 18.80
N LYS A 238 -9.32 4.26 18.47
CA LYS A 238 -8.89 5.50 17.80
C LYS A 238 -8.47 5.30 16.35
N GLY A 239 -8.74 6.33 15.54
CA GLY A 239 -8.36 6.42 14.15
C GLY A 239 -9.38 5.82 13.20
N ASN A 240 -9.12 5.96 11.91
CA ASN A 240 -10.04 5.54 10.86
C ASN A 240 -10.30 4.03 10.80
N MET A 241 -9.39 3.21 11.33
CA MET A 241 -9.54 1.76 11.43
C MET A 241 -10.18 1.29 12.74
N ALA A 242 -10.58 2.21 13.64
CA ALA A 242 -11.14 1.89 14.95
C ALA A 242 -12.33 0.93 14.90
N PHE A 243 -13.21 1.06 13.89
CA PHE A 243 -14.33 0.14 13.72
C PHE A 243 -13.88 -1.27 13.33
N ALA A 244 -12.85 -1.40 12.49
CA ALA A 244 -12.28 -2.69 12.17
C ALA A 244 -11.64 -3.34 13.40
N ASP A 245 -10.87 -2.57 14.19
CA ASP A 245 -10.26 -3.04 15.44
C ASP A 245 -11.33 -3.46 16.48
N PHE A 246 -12.41 -2.68 16.56
CA PHE A 246 -13.57 -3.02 17.38
C PHE A 246 -14.18 -4.36 16.96
N LEU A 247 -14.46 -4.56 15.67
CA LEU A 247 -14.99 -5.84 15.16
C LEU A 247 -14.04 -7.01 15.42
N ALA A 248 -12.72 -6.77 15.31
CA ALA A 248 -11.72 -7.79 15.58
C ALA A 248 -11.73 -8.28 17.03
N ALA A 249 -12.22 -7.45 17.97
CA ALA A 249 -12.37 -7.82 19.37
C ALA A 249 -13.53 -8.81 19.62
N PHE A 250 -14.38 -9.09 18.62
CA PHE A 250 -15.50 -10.03 18.68
C PHE A 250 -15.34 -11.24 17.74
N VAL A 251 -14.12 -11.55 17.30
CA VAL A 251 -13.87 -12.69 16.38
C VAL A 251 -14.34 -14.04 16.97
N ASP A 252 -14.27 -14.20 18.30
CA ASP A 252 -14.79 -15.36 19.03
C ASP A 252 -16.28 -15.22 19.45
N GLY A 253 -16.92 -14.13 19.04
CA GLY A 253 -18.32 -13.80 19.30
C GLY A 253 -18.57 -12.98 20.57
N ALA A 254 -17.55 -12.71 21.40
CA ALA A 254 -17.76 -11.96 22.65
C ALA A 254 -16.53 -11.13 23.08
N LEU A 255 -16.76 -9.84 23.32
CA LEU A 255 -15.78 -8.97 23.96
C LEU A 255 -15.83 -9.17 25.48
N ARG A 256 -14.70 -9.56 26.06
CA ARG A 256 -14.51 -9.69 27.51
C ARG A 256 -13.70 -8.52 28.02
N LEU A 257 -14.24 -7.82 28.99
CA LEU A 257 -13.63 -6.66 29.63
C LEU A 257 -13.47 -6.93 31.12
N THR A 258 -12.42 -6.38 31.69
CA THR A 258 -12.04 -6.54 33.09
C THR A 258 -11.90 -5.16 33.73
N PRO A 259 -11.82 -5.05 35.07
CA PRO A 259 -11.59 -3.76 35.71
C PRO A 259 -10.33 -3.03 35.22
N ALA A 260 -9.29 -3.77 34.81
CA ALA A 260 -8.06 -3.20 34.24
C ALA A 260 -8.27 -2.49 32.89
N ASP A 261 -9.38 -2.78 32.17
CA ASP A 261 -9.77 -2.04 30.96
C ASP A 261 -10.32 -0.63 31.28
N PHE A 262 -10.66 -0.34 32.55
CA PHE A 262 -11.31 0.89 32.98
C PHE A 262 -10.62 1.50 34.23
N PRO A 263 -9.41 2.06 34.09
CA PRO A 263 -8.64 2.54 35.25
C PRO A 263 -9.35 3.61 36.09
N GLU A 264 -10.21 4.43 35.48
CA GLU A 264 -10.97 5.49 36.16
C GLU A 264 -12.06 4.93 37.08
N GLU A 265 -12.66 3.79 36.72
CA GLU A 265 -13.78 3.16 37.43
C GLU A 265 -13.41 1.81 38.07
N GLU A 266 -12.11 1.46 38.07
CA GLU A 266 -11.61 0.18 38.57
C GLU A 266 -12.05 -0.07 40.02
N GLY A 267 -11.98 0.97 40.87
CA GLY A 267 -12.42 0.89 42.27
C GLY A 267 -13.91 0.60 42.42
N HIS A 268 -14.78 1.18 41.59
CA HIS A 268 -16.22 0.89 41.59
C HIS A 268 -16.47 -0.56 41.22
N LEU A 269 -15.85 -1.03 40.12
CA LEU A 269 -16.00 -2.41 39.64
C LEU A 269 -15.54 -3.43 40.67
N GLN A 270 -14.40 -3.19 41.34
CA GLN A 270 -13.89 -4.06 42.40
C GLN A 270 -14.83 -4.09 43.62
N ASN A 271 -15.35 -2.93 44.06
CA ASN A 271 -16.30 -2.85 45.17
C ASN A 271 -17.61 -3.58 44.87
N ALA A 272 -18.05 -3.58 43.60
CA ALA A 272 -19.24 -4.30 43.14
C ALA A 272 -18.97 -5.79 42.84
N ASN A 273 -17.77 -6.32 43.16
CA ASN A 273 -17.32 -7.68 42.84
C ASN A 273 -17.38 -8.02 41.33
N ILE A 274 -17.28 -7.03 40.45
CA ILE A 274 -17.25 -7.22 38.99
C ILE A 274 -15.83 -7.58 38.57
N LYS A 275 -15.64 -8.80 38.08
CA LYS A 275 -14.35 -9.36 37.60
C LYS A 275 -14.29 -9.41 36.09
N GLU A 276 -15.43 -9.60 35.44
CA GLU A 276 -15.56 -9.70 34.00
C GLU A 276 -16.90 -9.14 33.56
N ILE A 277 -16.88 -8.40 32.45
CA ILE A 277 -18.05 -7.91 31.72
C ILE A 277 -17.97 -8.50 30.32
N ILE A 278 -19.03 -9.18 29.89
CA ILE A 278 -19.11 -9.87 28.61
C ILE A 278 -20.16 -9.18 27.73
N LEU A 279 -19.72 -8.62 26.62
CA LEU A 279 -20.57 -8.09 25.56
C LEU A 279 -20.61 -9.11 24.43
N THR A 280 -21.81 -9.45 23.95
CA THR A 280 -22.00 -10.43 22.88
C THR A 280 -22.80 -9.80 21.76
N TYR A 281 -22.28 -9.89 20.53
CA TYR A 281 -22.93 -9.38 19.34
C TYR A 281 -23.06 -10.47 18.28
N ALA A 282 -24.20 -10.49 17.57
CA ALA A 282 -24.31 -11.23 16.32
C ALA A 282 -23.98 -10.28 15.18
N ILE A 283 -22.85 -10.52 14.52
CA ILE A 283 -22.28 -9.63 13.51
C ILE A 283 -22.35 -10.31 12.15
N LYS A 284 -22.82 -9.59 11.12
CA LYS A 284 -22.82 -10.06 9.72
C LYS A 284 -22.11 -9.06 8.82
N GLY A 285 -21.28 -9.57 7.90
CA GLY A 285 -20.56 -8.77 6.90
C GLY A 285 -19.20 -8.23 7.37
N GLN A 286 -18.77 -8.58 8.57
CA GLN A 286 -17.48 -8.14 9.15
C GLN A 286 -16.25 -8.68 8.40
N GLU A 287 -16.38 -9.79 7.68
CA GLU A 287 -15.25 -10.49 7.05
C GLU A 287 -14.51 -9.60 6.05
N ARG A 288 -15.25 -8.71 5.37
CA ARG A 288 -14.64 -7.75 4.42
C ARG A 288 -13.86 -6.66 5.12
N VAL A 289 -14.32 -6.24 6.30
CA VAL A 289 -13.65 -5.23 7.13
C VAL A 289 -12.43 -5.84 7.81
N LEU A 290 -12.55 -7.04 8.38
CA LEU A 290 -11.44 -7.72 9.06
C LEU A 290 -10.27 -8.02 8.10
N ARG A 291 -10.55 -8.35 6.83
CA ARG A 291 -9.49 -8.50 5.81
C ARG A 291 -8.64 -7.24 5.61
N LEU A 292 -9.13 -6.05 5.96
CA LEU A 292 -8.33 -4.83 5.91
C LEU A 292 -7.25 -4.80 6.99
N LEU A 293 -7.45 -5.47 8.12
CA LEU A 293 -6.44 -5.57 9.20
C LEU A 293 -5.36 -6.61 8.90
N GLU A 294 -5.68 -7.60 8.07
CA GLU A 294 -4.72 -8.63 7.62
C GLU A 294 -3.72 -8.08 6.60
N LEU A 295 -4.08 -7.00 5.91
CA LEU A 295 -3.21 -6.33 4.96
C LEU A 295 -2.09 -5.59 5.70
N LYS A 296 -0.96 -6.28 5.89
CA LYS A 296 0.28 -5.68 6.40
C LYS A 296 1.27 -5.54 5.25
N PRO A 297 1.21 -4.45 4.48
CA PRO A 297 2.12 -4.25 3.37
C PRO A 297 3.56 -4.19 3.88
N ASN A 298 4.39 -5.14 3.43
CA ASN A 298 5.82 -5.13 3.69
C ASN A 298 6.50 -4.35 2.58
N VAL A 299 6.76 -3.06 2.82
CA VAL A 299 7.39 -2.19 1.82
C VAL A 299 8.82 -2.68 1.56
N PRO A 300 9.16 -3.11 0.33
CA PRO A 300 10.49 -3.60 0.02
C PRO A 300 11.50 -2.46 0.18
N LYS A 301 12.59 -2.69 0.92
CA LYS A 301 13.66 -1.70 1.09
C LYS A 301 14.61 -1.67 -0.11
N VAL A 302 14.69 -2.76 -0.85
CA VAL A 302 15.50 -2.88 -2.07
C VAL A 302 14.58 -3.29 -3.20
N ILE A 303 14.61 -2.54 -4.30
CA ILE A 303 13.75 -2.73 -5.47
C ILE A 303 14.53 -2.84 -6.78
N ALA A 304 15.78 -2.39 -6.81
CA ALA A 304 16.62 -2.40 -8.01
C ALA A 304 18.00 -2.99 -7.69
N LEU A 305 18.61 -3.65 -8.67
CA LEU A 305 19.85 -4.42 -8.49
C LEU A 305 20.96 -3.91 -9.42
N PRO A 306 21.66 -2.82 -9.06
CA PRO A 306 22.65 -2.19 -9.94
C PRO A 306 23.76 -3.14 -10.43
N GLU A 307 24.15 -4.12 -9.61
CA GLU A 307 25.23 -5.06 -9.95
C GLU A 307 24.77 -6.22 -10.85
N GLN A 308 23.46 -6.42 -11.00
CA GLN A 308 22.89 -7.48 -11.84
C GLN A 308 22.34 -6.96 -13.17
N GLN A 309 22.66 -5.71 -13.51
CA GLN A 309 22.29 -5.14 -14.80
C GLN A 309 23.20 -5.72 -15.87
N HIS A 310 22.60 -6.49 -16.78
CA HIS A 310 23.28 -6.99 -17.97
C HIS A 310 22.57 -6.41 -19.20
N GLY A 311 23.33 -5.72 -20.05
CA GLY A 311 22.89 -5.45 -21.40
C GLY A 311 23.00 -6.73 -22.21
N GLU A 312 21.88 -7.32 -22.63
CA GLU A 312 21.94 -8.30 -23.71
C GLU A 312 22.34 -7.60 -25.02
N SER A 313 22.82 -8.36 -26.00
CA SER A 313 23.05 -7.78 -27.33
C SER A 313 21.74 -7.21 -27.83
N VAL A 314 21.70 -5.88 -28.00
CA VAL A 314 20.51 -5.16 -28.44
C VAL A 314 20.17 -5.55 -29.90
N PHE A 315 21.14 -6.14 -30.61
CA PHE A 315 21.04 -6.67 -31.96
C PHE A 315 21.48 -8.14 -31.95
N ASN A 316 20.53 -9.05 -32.20
CA ASN A 316 20.78 -10.48 -32.47
C ASN A 316 20.29 -10.80 -33.88
#